data_AF-A0A8E0VP25-F1
#
_entry.id   AF-A0A8E0VP25-F1
#
_cell.length_a   1.000
_cell.length_b   1.000
_cell.length_c   1.000
_cell.angle_alpha   90.00
_cell.angle_beta   90.00
_cell.angle_gamma   90.00
#
_symmetry.space_group_name_H-M   'P 1'
#
loop_
_entity.id
_entity.type
_entity.pdbx_description
1 polymer ?
#
loop_
_entity_poly.entity_id
_entity_poly.type
_entity_poly.pdbx_seq_one_letter_code
_entity_poly.pdbx_strand_id
1 'polypeptide(L)'
;FPGPSSTNKEGSNNAAVCACPYIEKGCRYSHDIGAAEARQASDIPGICPVLLARGSCPAGVLCRWRGSHSSENVPSIASGDPVDPYSNNLASEVRAKLMKNQYSFDRAEAIVKFLGKFRDPPNTEHAKPQLEMPNAVPTRPLGHVTDEDQIRTRSCEKRKIDFTSKLFLAPLTTLGNLPFRRVCKRLGAEITCGEMALATQLLQGRQSEWALLRRHSSEDIFGVQICGAHADTMTKAAQLIDENCDVDFVDVNCACPIELIWKKGAGSGLLTHPSRLESIIRGVDQVLRKAVVTVKMRSAIKEHKNIAHQLIPGIQQAGAVLITIHGRSREQRYTNLANWDYLRECAEIARPGLLFGNGDVLTYDDYVSKKEASGVSGVMIARGALIKPWIFTEIREGRTWDISSAERLDILREFVNYGLELWGSDTRGVETTRRFLLEWLSFLHRYIPYGILERVPQRINERPPPYFGRNDLETLMASESAADWIRISEMLLGPVPEGFQFTPKHKANAF
;
A
#
# COMPACT_ATOMS: atom_id res chain seq x y z
N PHE A 1 2.42 -32.25 -23.37
CA PHE A 1 2.48 -33.18 -24.51
C PHE A 1 2.33 -34.59 -23.97
N PRO A 2 1.43 -35.44 -24.51
CA PRO A 2 1.17 -36.74 -23.92
C PRO A 2 2.20 -37.78 -24.43
N GLY A 3 2.75 -38.54 -23.50
CA GLY A 3 3.55 -39.74 -23.73
C GLY A 3 3.15 -40.81 -22.70
N PRO A 4 3.36 -42.10 -23.00
CA PRO A 4 2.38 -43.15 -22.73
C PRO A 4 2.53 -43.84 -21.38
N SER A 5 1.44 -44.50 -21.01
CA SER A 5 1.27 -45.45 -19.92
C SER A 5 2.30 -46.59 -19.93
N SER A 6 2.93 -46.84 -18.79
CA SER A 6 3.35 -48.19 -18.41
C SER A 6 3.24 -48.39 -16.91
N THR A 7 2.49 -49.42 -16.56
CA THR A 7 2.34 -50.03 -15.25
C THR A 7 3.64 -50.71 -14.82
N ASN A 8 4.04 -50.55 -13.55
CA ASN A 8 4.57 -51.65 -12.74
C ASN A 8 4.52 -51.31 -11.24
N LYS A 9 3.87 -52.20 -10.48
CA LYS A 9 3.97 -52.41 -9.03
C LYS A 9 5.41 -52.91 -8.72
N GLU A 10 6.04 -52.79 -7.55
CA GLU A 10 5.60 -52.95 -6.16
C GLU A 10 6.80 -52.58 -5.24
N GLY A 11 6.60 -52.10 -4.00
CA GLY A 11 7.70 -51.93 -3.02
C GLY A 11 7.50 -50.94 -1.84
N SER A 12 6.63 -51.30 -0.90
CA SER A 12 6.50 -50.88 0.52
C SER A 12 7.16 -49.59 1.07
N ASN A 13 6.32 -48.60 1.43
CA ASN A 13 6.14 -48.16 2.83
C ASN A 13 4.84 -47.35 2.95
N ASN A 14 3.81 -47.99 3.50
CA ASN A 14 2.46 -47.46 3.65
C ASN A 14 2.40 -46.39 4.77
N ALA A 15 2.50 -45.12 4.41
CA ALA A 15 1.68 -44.09 5.03
C ALA A 15 0.42 -43.97 4.16
N ALA A 16 -0.77 -44.15 4.75
CA ALA A 16 -2.04 -44.17 4.05
C ALA A 16 -2.19 -42.96 3.12
N VAL A 17 -2.05 -43.17 1.81
CA VAL A 17 -2.35 -42.16 0.79
C VAL A 17 -3.86 -42.00 0.80
N CYS A 18 -4.33 -40.99 1.52
CA CYS A 18 -5.74 -40.61 1.52
C CYS A 18 -6.11 -40.29 0.06
N ALA A 19 -6.94 -41.13 -0.56
CA ALA A 19 -7.35 -40.96 -1.94
C ALA A 19 -7.96 -39.56 -2.11
N CYS A 20 -7.38 -38.74 -2.98
CA CYS A 20 -7.82 -37.36 -3.13
C CYS A 20 -9.29 -37.34 -3.59
N PRO A 21 -10.20 -36.72 -2.81
CA PRO A 21 -11.64 -36.77 -3.06
C PRO A 21 -12.06 -36.00 -4.33
N TYR A 22 -11.11 -35.35 -4.99
CA TYR A 22 -11.30 -34.59 -6.21
C TYR A 22 -10.67 -35.25 -7.44
N ILE A 23 -10.03 -36.43 -7.31
CA ILE A 23 -9.44 -37.15 -8.46
C ILE A 23 -10.51 -37.39 -9.53
N GLU A 24 -11.68 -37.89 -9.13
CA GLU A 24 -12.81 -38.15 -10.03
C GLU A 24 -13.42 -36.86 -10.61
N LYS A 25 -13.17 -35.71 -9.98
CA LYS A 25 -13.57 -34.37 -10.47
C LYS A 25 -12.49 -33.71 -11.35
N GLY A 26 -11.47 -34.46 -11.76
CA GLY A 26 -10.39 -33.97 -12.63
C GLY A 26 -9.31 -33.19 -11.88
N CYS A 27 -8.89 -33.67 -10.70
CA CYS A 27 -7.78 -33.07 -9.94
C CYS A 27 -6.53 -32.94 -10.83
N ARG A 28 -5.95 -31.74 -10.86
CA ARG A 28 -4.71 -31.43 -11.62
C ARG A 28 -3.46 -31.38 -10.74
N TYR A 29 -3.58 -31.67 -9.45
CA TYR A 29 -2.48 -31.59 -8.49
C TYR A 29 -1.74 -32.93 -8.37
N SER A 30 -0.43 -32.85 -8.20
CA SER A 30 0.41 -34.03 -7.95
C SER A 30 0.20 -34.53 -6.51
N HIS A 31 -0.05 -35.82 -6.34
CA HIS A 31 -0.19 -36.48 -5.03
C HIS A 31 1.01 -37.35 -4.65
N ASP A 32 2.03 -37.42 -5.52
CA ASP A 32 3.29 -38.09 -5.24
C ASP A 32 4.22 -37.18 -4.41
N ILE A 33 4.30 -37.49 -3.11
CA ILE A 33 5.15 -36.76 -2.15
C ILE A 33 6.63 -37.02 -2.46
N GLY A 34 7.02 -38.25 -2.79
CA GLY A 34 8.42 -38.60 -3.07
C GLY A 34 8.95 -37.84 -4.29
N ALA A 35 8.16 -37.76 -5.36
CA ALA A 35 8.52 -36.97 -6.54
C ALA A 35 8.50 -35.46 -6.28
N ALA A 36 7.72 -34.97 -5.32
CA ALA A 36 7.75 -33.56 -4.93
C ALA A 36 9.03 -33.24 -4.13
N GLU A 37 9.37 -34.10 -3.16
CA GLU A 37 10.59 -33.99 -2.35
C GLU A 37 11.86 -34.09 -3.23
N ALA A 38 11.89 -35.01 -4.19
CA ALA A 38 13.03 -35.17 -5.10
C ALA A 38 13.28 -33.96 -6.03
N ARG A 39 12.26 -33.12 -6.27
CA ARG A 39 12.38 -31.89 -7.07
C ARG A 39 12.71 -30.66 -6.23
N GLN A 40 12.68 -30.77 -4.91
CA GLN A 40 12.91 -29.67 -4.01
C GLN A 40 14.41 -29.46 -3.81
N ALA A 41 14.85 -28.21 -3.85
CA ALA A 41 16.22 -27.88 -3.47
C ALA A 41 16.45 -28.12 -1.98
N SER A 42 17.71 -28.24 -1.57
CA SER A 42 18.10 -28.50 -0.19
C SER A 42 17.45 -27.52 0.80
N ASP A 43 17.23 -28.01 2.01
CA ASP A 43 16.71 -27.22 3.10
C ASP A 43 17.65 -26.05 3.43
N ILE A 44 17.04 -24.91 3.74
CA ILE A 44 17.71 -23.74 4.27
C ILE A 44 17.94 -24.01 5.76
N PRO A 45 19.16 -23.78 6.28
CA PRO A 45 19.45 -24.01 7.69
C PRO A 45 18.65 -23.06 8.60
N GLY A 46 18.40 -23.49 9.83
CA GLY A 46 17.68 -22.72 10.85
C GLY A 46 16.24 -23.19 11.06
N ILE A 47 15.49 -22.43 11.86
CA ILE A 47 14.10 -22.73 12.22
C ILE A 47 13.16 -22.07 11.22
N CYS A 48 12.13 -22.79 10.76
CA CYS A 48 11.11 -22.26 9.87
C CYS A 48 10.43 -21.01 10.48
N PRO A 49 10.53 -19.83 9.85
CA PRO A 49 9.93 -18.61 10.39
C PRO A 49 8.40 -18.70 10.51
N VAL A 50 7.75 -19.41 9.58
CA VAL A 50 6.30 -19.61 9.59
C VAL A 50 5.87 -20.51 10.74
N LEU A 51 6.61 -21.59 10.99
CA LEU A 51 6.38 -22.48 12.14
C LEU A 51 6.56 -21.71 13.46
N LEU A 52 7.63 -20.93 13.58
CA LEU A 52 7.93 -20.13 14.76
C LEU A 52 6.83 -19.10 15.04
N ALA A 53 6.32 -18.43 13.99
CA ALA A 53 5.32 -17.38 14.14
C ALA A 53 3.90 -17.92 14.39
N ARG A 54 3.53 -19.07 13.79
CA ARG A 54 2.14 -19.57 13.78
C ARG A 54 1.92 -20.86 14.56
N GLY A 55 2.98 -21.50 15.07
CA GLY A 55 2.95 -22.85 15.64
C GLY A 55 2.70 -23.97 14.62
N SER A 56 2.42 -23.63 13.35
CA SER A 56 2.21 -24.58 12.27
C SER A 56 2.64 -24.00 10.92
N CYS A 57 3.05 -24.86 9.99
CA CYS A 57 3.53 -24.43 8.67
C CYS A 57 2.67 -25.05 7.55
N PRO A 58 1.87 -24.25 6.82
CA PRO A 58 0.97 -24.77 5.78
C PRO A 58 1.71 -25.34 4.56
N ALA A 59 2.99 -24.99 4.38
CA ALA A 59 3.81 -25.57 3.31
C ALA A 59 4.12 -27.06 3.57
N GLY A 60 4.06 -27.53 4.82
CA GLY A 60 4.28 -28.94 5.17
C GLY A 60 5.58 -29.48 4.60
N VAL A 61 5.48 -30.56 3.81
CA VAL A 61 6.62 -31.22 3.15
C VAL A 61 7.32 -30.32 2.11
N LEU A 62 6.64 -29.31 1.58
CA LEU A 62 7.18 -28.36 0.60
C LEU A 62 7.93 -27.18 1.24
N CYS A 63 7.97 -27.11 2.57
CA CYS A 63 8.67 -26.06 3.30
C CYS A 63 10.19 -26.14 3.03
N ARG A 64 10.82 -25.00 2.77
CA ARG A 64 12.29 -24.91 2.61
C ARG A 64 13.07 -24.99 3.93
N TRP A 65 12.40 -25.07 5.07
CA TRP A 65 12.98 -25.30 6.40
C TRP A 65 12.42 -26.60 7.02
N ARG A 66 12.13 -27.60 6.18
CA ARG A 66 11.46 -28.85 6.61
C ARG A 66 12.19 -29.54 7.76
N GLY A 67 13.53 -29.53 7.77
CA GLY A 67 14.35 -30.11 8.84
C GLY A 67 14.03 -29.58 10.25
N SER A 68 13.43 -28.38 10.36
CA SER A 68 12.99 -27.80 11.63
C SER A 68 11.58 -28.22 12.06
N HIS A 69 10.83 -28.94 11.25
CA HIS A 69 9.46 -29.37 11.55
C HIS A 69 9.38 -30.64 12.43
N SER A 70 10.50 -31.12 13.00
CA SER A 70 10.49 -32.21 13.96
C SER A 70 9.84 -31.78 15.28
N SER A 71 9.22 -32.73 15.99
CA SER A 71 8.48 -32.47 17.24
C SER A 71 9.30 -31.85 18.36
N GLU A 72 10.63 -31.97 18.30
CA GLU A 72 11.57 -31.39 19.27
C GLU A 72 11.83 -29.88 19.06
N ASN A 73 11.56 -29.36 17.85
CA ASN A 73 11.86 -27.97 17.46
C ASN A 73 10.60 -27.10 17.37
N VAL A 74 9.42 -27.65 17.62
CA VAL A 74 8.18 -26.89 17.71
C VAL A 74 8.20 -26.15 19.04
N PRO A 75 8.25 -24.80 19.05
CA PRO A 75 8.11 -24.05 20.29
C PRO A 75 6.80 -24.50 20.96
N SER A 76 6.79 -24.68 22.27
CA SER A 76 5.58 -24.98 23.06
C SER A 76 4.62 -23.77 23.13
N ILE A 77 4.50 -23.03 22.03
CA ILE A 77 3.76 -21.78 21.91
C ILE A 77 2.36 -22.10 21.37
N ALA A 78 1.40 -21.78 22.23
CA ALA A 78 -0.05 -21.71 22.04
C ALA A 78 -0.82 -23.04 22.06
N SER A 79 -1.24 -23.41 23.27
CA SER A 79 -2.42 -24.23 23.56
C SER A 79 -3.74 -23.53 23.20
N GLY A 80 -3.81 -22.90 22.02
CA GLY A 80 -4.99 -22.20 21.51
C GLY A 80 -5.03 -22.23 19.99
N ASP A 81 -6.22 -22.12 19.41
CA ASP A 81 -6.39 -22.11 17.96
C ASP A 81 -5.58 -20.96 17.31
N PRO A 82 -4.77 -21.22 16.27
CA PRO A 82 -3.99 -20.19 15.61
C PRO A 82 -4.92 -19.15 14.98
N VAL A 83 -4.94 -17.93 15.53
CA VAL A 83 -5.65 -16.79 14.97
C VAL A 83 -4.83 -16.25 13.79
N ASP A 84 -5.39 -16.22 12.59
CA ASP A 84 -4.75 -15.59 11.42
C ASP A 84 -4.62 -14.07 11.68
N PRO A 85 -3.40 -13.52 11.81
CA PRO A 85 -3.22 -12.11 12.12
C PRO A 85 -3.49 -11.20 10.91
N TYR A 86 -3.83 -11.78 9.75
CA TYR A 86 -4.09 -11.07 8.51
C TYR A 86 -5.60 -10.97 8.22
N SER A 87 -6.07 -9.77 7.90
CA SER A 87 -7.45 -9.51 7.49
C SER A 87 -7.54 -9.00 6.03
N ASN A 88 -8.77 -8.77 5.57
CA ASN A 88 -9.11 -8.27 4.22
C ASN A 88 -8.87 -9.28 3.08
N ASN A 89 -8.96 -10.58 3.37
CA ASN A 89 -9.00 -11.60 2.34
C ASN A 89 -10.40 -11.61 1.69
N LEU A 90 -10.44 -11.48 0.36
CA LEU A 90 -11.72 -11.54 -0.37
C LEU A 90 -12.26 -12.97 -0.37
N ALA A 91 -13.47 -13.16 0.17
CA ALA A 91 -14.16 -14.44 0.16
C ALA A 91 -14.34 -14.99 -1.27
N SER A 92 -14.20 -16.29 -1.43
CA SER A 92 -14.28 -16.98 -2.74
C SER A 92 -15.64 -16.75 -3.42
N GLU A 93 -16.72 -16.69 -2.63
CA GLU A 93 -18.09 -16.46 -3.11
C GLU A 93 -18.24 -15.04 -3.65
N VAL A 94 -17.69 -14.05 -2.95
CA VAL A 94 -17.71 -12.65 -3.38
C VAL A 94 -16.90 -12.50 -4.66
N ARG A 95 -15.71 -13.11 -4.73
CA ARG A 95 -14.91 -13.13 -5.95
C ARG A 95 -15.67 -13.74 -7.12
N ALA A 96 -16.34 -14.88 -6.92
CA ALA A 96 -17.14 -15.52 -7.95
C ALA A 96 -18.28 -14.61 -8.44
N LYS A 97 -18.96 -13.88 -7.53
CA LYS A 97 -19.99 -12.90 -7.89
C LYS A 97 -19.40 -11.76 -8.73
N LEU A 98 -18.24 -11.22 -8.37
CA LEU A 98 -17.57 -10.17 -9.16
C LEU A 98 -17.21 -10.66 -10.57
N MET A 99 -16.62 -11.85 -10.69
CA MET A 99 -16.25 -12.43 -11.99
C MET A 99 -17.45 -12.71 -12.89
N LYS A 100 -18.62 -12.97 -12.31
CA LYS A 100 -19.90 -13.19 -13.02
C LYS A 100 -20.72 -11.91 -13.20
N ASN A 101 -20.25 -10.75 -12.74
CA ASN A 101 -21.01 -9.50 -12.68
C ASN A 101 -22.35 -9.61 -11.93
N GLN A 102 -22.37 -10.39 -10.85
CA GLN A 102 -23.54 -10.66 -10.00
C GLN A 102 -23.44 -10.00 -8.61
N TYR A 103 -22.41 -9.18 -8.37
CA TYR A 103 -22.29 -8.42 -7.14
C TYR A 103 -23.22 -7.19 -7.19
N SER A 104 -24.03 -6.98 -6.16
CA SER A 104 -24.93 -5.82 -6.09
C SER A 104 -24.15 -4.56 -5.72
N PHE A 105 -24.40 -3.49 -6.46
CA PHE A 105 -23.85 -2.15 -6.21
C PHE A 105 -24.94 -1.11 -5.94
N ASP A 106 -26.10 -1.56 -5.41
CA ASP A 106 -27.30 -0.72 -5.29
C ASP A 106 -27.02 0.59 -4.53
N ARG A 107 -26.20 0.54 -3.47
CA ARG A 107 -25.81 1.71 -2.69
C ARG A 107 -24.99 2.70 -3.53
N ALA A 108 -23.94 2.22 -4.20
CA ALA A 108 -23.12 3.05 -5.07
C ALA A 108 -23.92 3.64 -6.23
N GLU A 109 -24.80 2.85 -6.85
CA GLU A 109 -25.63 3.27 -7.98
C GLU A 109 -26.66 4.33 -7.58
N ALA A 110 -27.30 4.17 -6.41
CA ALA A 110 -28.20 5.19 -5.86
C ALA A 110 -27.48 6.51 -5.61
N ILE A 111 -26.29 6.47 -4.99
CA ILE A 111 -25.47 7.67 -4.71
C ILE A 111 -25.03 8.37 -6.00
N VAL A 112 -24.50 7.61 -6.96
CA VAL A 112 -24.03 8.17 -8.24
C VAL A 112 -25.20 8.80 -9.02
N LYS A 113 -26.37 8.16 -9.02
CA LYS A 113 -27.59 8.71 -9.62
C LYS A 113 -28.04 9.98 -8.92
N PHE A 114 -27.99 10.02 -7.59
CA PHE A 114 -28.31 11.21 -6.81
C PHE A 114 -27.37 12.37 -7.13
N LEU A 115 -26.05 12.15 -7.07
CA LEU A 115 -25.04 13.16 -7.40
C LEU A 115 -25.12 13.64 -8.85
N GLY A 116 -25.54 12.77 -9.78
CA GLY A 116 -25.75 13.12 -11.18
C GLY A 116 -26.87 14.14 -11.41
N LYS A 117 -27.88 14.21 -10.53
CA LYS A 117 -28.99 15.18 -10.63
C LYS A 117 -28.59 16.62 -10.31
N PHE A 118 -27.49 16.81 -9.58
CA PHE A 118 -26.97 18.13 -9.20
C PHE A 118 -25.80 18.60 -10.09
N ARG A 119 -25.55 17.92 -11.21
CA ARG A 119 -24.74 18.49 -12.29
C ARG A 119 -25.63 19.45 -13.07
N ASP A 120 -25.31 20.74 -13.02
CA ASP A 120 -26.08 21.82 -13.64
C ASP A 120 -26.48 21.55 -15.12
N PRO A 121 -27.60 22.14 -15.58
CA PRO A 121 -28.10 21.98 -16.93
C PRO A 121 -27.15 22.56 -18.00
N PRO A 122 -27.28 22.16 -19.28
CA PRO A 122 -26.38 22.62 -20.33
C PRO A 122 -26.44 24.15 -20.50
N ASN A 123 -25.25 24.75 -20.70
CA ASN A 123 -25.00 26.15 -21.06
C ASN A 123 -26.16 26.79 -21.86
N THR A 124 -26.78 27.81 -21.28
CA THR A 124 -27.40 28.90 -22.04
C THR A 124 -26.76 30.20 -21.55
N GLU A 125 -26.05 30.87 -22.45
CA GLU A 125 -25.41 32.16 -22.22
C GLU A 125 -26.47 33.27 -22.05
N HIS A 126 -26.14 34.24 -21.20
CA HIS A 126 -26.69 35.59 -21.11
C HIS A 126 -28.18 35.77 -20.76
N ALA A 127 -28.45 35.87 -19.44
CA ALA A 127 -29.35 36.91 -18.93
C ALA A 127 -28.91 37.33 -17.52
N LYS A 128 -28.58 38.61 -17.33
CA LYS A 128 -28.34 39.20 -16.00
C LYS A 128 -29.65 39.11 -15.20
N PRO A 129 -29.66 38.66 -13.94
CA PRO A 129 -30.80 38.89 -13.07
C PRO A 129 -30.75 40.33 -12.57
N GLN A 130 -31.67 41.17 -13.04
CA GLN A 130 -32.10 42.34 -12.29
C GLN A 130 -32.75 41.85 -11.00
N LEU A 131 -32.22 42.26 -9.85
CA LEU A 131 -32.90 42.14 -8.57
C LEU A 131 -34.04 43.15 -8.53
N GLU A 132 -35.23 42.70 -8.91
CA GLU A 132 -36.48 43.19 -8.32
C GLU A 132 -37.16 42.00 -7.66
N MET A 133 -37.39 42.12 -6.35
CA MET A 133 -38.13 41.12 -5.58
C MET A 133 -39.63 41.35 -5.77
N PRO A 134 -40.40 40.40 -6.35
CA PRO A 134 -41.82 40.33 -6.09
C PRO A 134 -42.01 39.62 -4.75
N ASN A 135 -42.83 40.19 -3.87
CA ASN A 135 -43.31 39.54 -2.65
C ASN A 135 -43.93 38.17 -2.99
N ALA A 136 -43.14 37.10 -2.87
CA ALA A 136 -43.61 35.75 -3.02
C ALA A 136 -44.09 35.24 -1.66
N VAL A 137 -45.41 35.10 -1.54
CA VAL A 137 -46.09 34.34 -0.49
C VAL A 137 -45.43 32.95 -0.40
N PRO A 138 -45.11 32.43 0.80
CA PRO A 138 -44.45 31.13 0.93
C PRO A 138 -45.41 30.03 0.46
N THR A 139 -45.17 29.50 -0.74
CA THR A 139 -45.86 28.31 -1.23
C THR A 139 -45.31 27.09 -0.50
N ARG A 140 -46.09 26.61 0.47
CA ARG A 140 -45.92 25.28 1.06
C ARG A 140 -46.07 24.24 -0.06
N PRO A 141 -45.10 23.35 -0.30
CA PRO A 141 -45.33 22.22 -1.20
C PRO A 141 -46.41 21.33 -0.60
N LEU A 142 -47.55 21.20 -1.28
CA LEU A 142 -48.59 20.23 -0.93
C LEU A 142 -48.15 18.87 -1.48
N GLY A 143 -47.45 18.10 -0.64
CA GLY A 143 -47.07 16.71 -0.88
C GLY A 143 -46.78 16.03 0.45
N HIS A 144 -46.89 14.70 0.49
CA HIS A 144 -46.51 13.94 1.68
C HIS A 144 -45.03 14.17 1.95
N VAL A 145 -44.72 14.77 3.09
CA VAL A 145 -43.36 14.83 3.58
C VAL A 145 -43.02 13.43 4.06
N THR A 146 -42.04 12.78 3.43
CA THR A 146 -41.60 11.47 3.88
C THR A 146 -40.77 11.62 5.14
N ASP A 147 -40.71 10.59 5.99
CA ASP A 147 -39.84 10.60 7.17
C ASP A 147 -38.37 10.86 6.77
N GLU A 148 -37.98 10.51 5.55
CA GLU A 148 -36.65 10.74 4.96
C GLU A 148 -36.37 12.24 4.69
N ASP A 149 -37.40 13.06 4.45
CA ASP A 149 -37.29 14.51 4.26
C ASP A 149 -37.17 15.28 5.59
N GLN A 150 -37.73 14.73 6.69
CA GLN A 150 -37.70 15.33 8.03
C GLN A 150 -36.55 14.81 8.89
N ILE A 151 -36.24 13.52 8.74
CA ILE A 151 -35.17 12.83 9.44
C ILE A 151 -34.06 12.62 8.42
N ARG A 152 -33.15 13.60 8.30
CA ARG A 152 -31.83 13.31 7.72
C ARG A 152 -31.29 12.10 8.48
N THR A 153 -31.20 10.95 7.82
CA THR A 153 -30.43 9.81 8.33
C THR A 153 -29.10 10.41 8.77
N ARG A 154 -28.80 10.37 10.07
CA ARG A 154 -27.50 10.82 10.55
C ARG A 154 -26.48 10.15 9.66
N SER A 155 -25.55 10.93 9.08
CA SER A 155 -24.34 10.35 8.52
C SER A 155 -23.88 9.33 9.54
N CYS A 156 -23.85 8.05 9.17
CA CYS A 156 -23.30 7.01 10.03
C CYS A 156 -22.02 7.60 10.61
N GLU A 157 -21.92 7.68 11.95
CA GLU A 157 -20.78 8.36 12.56
C GLU A 157 -19.54 7.57 12.14
N LYS A 158 -18.85 8.08 11.11
CA LYS A 158 -17.63 7.47 10.59
C LYS A 158 -16.61 7.51 11.71
N ARG A 159 -15.67 6.58 11.65
CA ARG A 159 -14.58 6.51 12.63
C ARG A 159 -13.87 7.87 12.68
N LYS A 160 -13.85 8.49 13.86
CA LYS A 160 -13.04 9.68 14.10
C LYS A 160 -11.59 9.22 14.24
N ILE A 161 -10.76 9.62 13.29
CA ILE A 161 -9.32 9.33 13.29
C ILE A 161 -8.60 10.63 13.60
N ASP A 162 -7.76 10.61 14.64
CA ASP A 162 -6.81 11.68 14.85
C ASP A 162 -5.57 11.43 13.99
N PHE A 163 -5.42 12.22 12.93
CA PHE A 163 -4.22 12.21 12.09
C PHE A 163 -3.12 13.13 12.63
N THR A 164 -3.41 13.99 13.60
CA THR A 164 -2.54 15.11 13.97
C THR A 164 -1.18 14.64 14.46
N SER A 165 -0.11 15.17 13.87
CA SER A 165 1.28 14.83 14.22
C SER A 165 1.65 13.33 14.16
N LYS A 166 0.81 12.48 13.58
CA LYS A 166 1.11 11.05 13.43
C LYS A 166 2.13 10.80 12.33
N LEU A 167 3.00 9.82 12.56
CA LEU A 167 3.99 9.38 11.59
C LEU A 167 3.37 8.51 10.50
N PHE A 168 3.24 9.06 9.29
CA PHE A 168 2.52 8.42 8.19
C PHE A 168 3.48 7.86 7.12
N LEU A 169 3.50 6.53 6.98
CA LEU A 169 4.13 5.86 5.85
C LEU A 169 3.30 6.04 4.56
N ALA A 170 3.92 6.57 3.52
CA ALA A 170 3.26 6.75 2.23
C ALA A 170 2.88 5.41 1.57
N PRO A 171 1.81 5.39 0.75
CA PRO A 171 1.57 4.28 -0.18
C PRO A 171 2.66 4.26 -1.26
N LEU A 172 3.39 3.15 -1.36
CA LEU A 172 4.56 2.98 -2.22
C LEU A 172 4.34 1.80 -3.17
N THR A 173 4.07 2.05 -4.45
CA THR A 173 3.82 0.95 -5.40
C THR A 173 5.03 0.00 -5.50
N THR A 174 4.79 -1.31 -5.42
CA THR A 174 5.80 -2.42 -5.41
C THR A 174 6.55 -2.61 -4.07
N LEU A 175 6.82 -1.54 -3.33
CA LEU A 175 7.66 -1.60 -2.12
C LEU A 175 6.89 -1.40 -0.82
N GLY A 176 5.69 -0.82 -0.87
CA GLY A 176 4.77 -0.61 0.24
C GLY A 176 3.94 -1.86 0.56
N ASN A 177 4.47 -3.03 0.23
CA ASN A 177 3.87 -4.31 0.54
C ASN A 177 3.78 -4.52 2.05
N LEU A 178 2.90 -5.44 2.46
CA LEU A 178 2.58 -5.64 3.87
C LEU A 178 3.80 -5.98 4.75
N PRO A 179 4.76 -6.83 4.33
CA PRO A 179 5.99 -7.06 5.08
C PRO A 179 6.79 -5.78 5.36
N PHE A 180 6.95 -4.91 4.35
CA PHE A 180 7.63 -3.62 4.53
C PHE A 180 6.87 -2.70 5.49
N ARG A 181 5.54 -2.64 5.37
CA ARG A 181 4.71 -1.85 6.30
C ARG A 181 4.83 -2.34 7.74
N ARG A 182 4.92 -3.66 7.96
CA ARG A 182 5.17 -4.24 9.31
C ARG A 182 6.54 -3.84 9.86
N VAL A 183 7.59 -3.84 9.04
CA VAL A 183 8.91 -3.33 9.45
C VAL A 183 8.82 -1.87 9.86
N CYS A 184 8.22 -1.02 9.03
CA CYS A 184 8.03 0.39 9.37
C CYS A 184 7.16 0.58 10.62
N LYS A 185 6.12 -0.24 10.81
CA LYS A 185 5.25 -0.20 11.99
C LYS A 185 6.02 -0.50 13.27
N ARG A 186 6.86 -1.54 13.27
CA ARG A 186 7.76 -1.84 14.40
C ARG A 186 8.76 -0.71 14.67
N LEU A 187 9.29 -0.11 13.62
CA LEU A 187 10.17 1.07 13.71
C LEU A 187 9.40 2.37 13.98
N GLY A 188 8.08 2.30 14.11
CA GLY A 188 7.27 3.39 14.62
C GLY A 188 6.46 4.20 13.62
N ALA A 189 6.21 3.73 12.41
CA ALA A 189 5.12 4.28 11.62
C ALA A 189 3.81 4.13 12.41
N GLU A 190 3.02 5.18 12.54
CA GLU A 190 1.73 5.12 13.24
C GLU A 190 0.59 4.83 12.27
N ILE A 191 0.64 5.46 11.09
CA ILE A 191 -0.33 5.28 10.02
C ILE A 191 0.35 4.56 8.86
N THR A 192 -0.29 3.50 8.36
CA THR A 192 0.14 2.78 7.17
C THR A 192 -0.96 2.83 6.11
N CYS A 193 -0.54 2.76 4.84
CA CYS A 193 -1.47 2.68 3.71
C CYS A 193 -0.98 1.63 2.73
N GLY A 194 -1.91 0.81 2.24
CA GLY A 194 -1.65 -0.18 1.21
C GLY A 194 -1.12 0.45 -0.08
N GLU A 195 -0.55 -0.37 -0.96
CA GLU A 195 -0.16 0.10 -2.28
C GLU A 195 -1.38 0.57 -3.09
N MET A 196 -1.14 1.37 -4.12
CA MET A 196 -2.19 1.84 -5.02
C MET A 196 -2.90 0.66 -5.71
N ALA A 197 -4.18 0.46 -5.40
CA ALA A 197 -5.07 -0.48 -6.08
C ALA A 197 -5.92 0.24 -7.15
N LEU A 198 -6.00 -0.34 -8.34
CA LEU A 198 -6.86 0.13 -9.42
C LEU A 198 -8.30 -0.34 -9.16
N ALA A 199 -9.21 0.63 -9.05
CA ALA A 199 -10.63 0.36 -8.76
C ALA A 199 -11.25 -0.64 -9.75
N THR A 200 -10.92 -0.55 -11.03
CA THR A 200 -11.41 -1.48 -12.06
C THR A 200 -10.93 -2.92 -11.85
N GLN A 201 -9.71 -3.13 -11.35
CA GLN A 201 -9.18 -4.47 -11.08
C GLN A 201 -9.79 -5.08 -9.81
N LEU A 202 -10.10 -4.25 -8.81
CA LEU A 202 -10.85 -4.68 -7.62
C LEU A 202 -12.24 -5.17 -8.00
N LEU A 203 -12.96 -4.40 -8.83
CA LEU A 203 -14.29 -4.76 -9.34
C LEU A 203 -14.28 -6.03 -10.20
N GLN A 204 -13.17 -6.35 -10.86
CA GLN A 204 -12.97 -7.60 -11.60
C GLN A 204 -12.62 -8.80 -10.70
N GLY A 205 -12.48 -8.62 -9.38
CA GLY A 205 -12.09 -9.69 -8.46
C GLY A 205 -10.67 -10.21 -8.68
N ARG A 206 -9.76 -9.38 -9.21
CA ARG A 206 -8.37 -9.79 -9.47
C ARG A 206 -7.61 -10.00 -8.17
N GLN A 207 -7.20 -11.24 -7.91
CA GLN A 207 -6.56 -11.62 -6.65
C GLN A 207 -5.27 -10.84 -6.36
N SER A 208 -4.48 -10.52 -7.39
CA SER A 208 -3.27 -9.70 -7.23
C SER A 208 -3.57 -8.30 -6.72
N GLU A 209 -4.71 -7.73 -7.10
CA GLU A 209 -5.12 -6.40 -6.66
C GLU A 209 -5.66 -6.43 -5.24
N TRP A 210 -6.47 -7.44 -4.93
CA TRP A 210 -7.01 -7.67 -3.59
C TRP A 210 -5.92 -7.96 -2.55
N ALA A 211 -4.80 -8.56 -2.97
CA ALA A 211 -3.64 -8.75 -2.09
C ALA A 211 -3.06 -7.43 -1.55
N LEU A 212 -3.27 -6.30 -2.25
CA LEU A 212 -2.79 -4.99 -1.82
C LEU A 212 -3.58 -4.41 -0.64
N LEU A 213 -4.80 -4.91 -0.42
CA LEU A 213 -5.74 -4.43 0.61
C LEU A 213 -5.58 -5.18 1.94
N ARG A 214 -4.71 -6.20 1.99
CA ARG A 214 -4.45 -6.99 3.20
C ARG A 214 -3.88 -6.12 4.31
N ARG A 215 -4.42 -6.31 5.51
CA ARG A 215 -4.02 -5.69 6.77
C ARG A 215 -3.41 -6.73 7.69
N HIS A 216 -2.42 -6.34 8.48
CA HIS A 216 -1.94 -7.13 9.62
C HIS A 216 -2.45 -6.51 10.94
N SER A 217 -2.68 -7.34 11.96
CA SER A 217 -3.18 -6.92 13.28
C SER A 217 -2.34 -5.84 13.98
N SER A 218 -1.05 -5.73 13.64
CA SER A 218 -0.17 -4.67 14.15
C SER A 218 -0.43 -3.28 13.56
N GLU A 219 -1.22 -3.16 12.48
CA GLU A 219 -1.49 -1.87 11.83
C GLU A 219 -2.70 -1.19 12.51
N ASP A 220 -2.44 -0.30 13.49
CA ASP A 220 -3.49 0.39 14.26
C ASP A 220 -4.38 1.30 13.40
N ILE A 221 -3.76 2.12 12.55
CA ILE A 221 -4.45 3.00 11.59
C ILE A 221 -4.00 2.60 10.19
N PHE A 222 -4.88 1.88 9.50
CA PHE A 222 -4.60 1.33 8.17
C PHE A 222 -5.59 1.85 7.13
N GLY A 223 -5.07 2.35 6.02
CA GLY A 223 -5.89 2.72 4.88
C GLY A 223 -5.55 1.96 3.61
N VAL A 224 -6.48 2.01 2.66
CA VAL A 224 -6.29 1.47 1.32
C VAL A 224 -6.33 2.60 0.30
N GLN A 225 -5.33 2.64 -0.59
CA GLN A 225 -5.29 3.66 -1.63
C GLN A 225 -5.93 3.11 -2.92
N ILE A 226 -6.97 3.77 -3.41
CA ILE A 226 -7.64 3.42 -4.66
C ILE A 226 -7.37 4.46 -5.75
N CYS A 227 -7.28 3.99 -7.00
CA CYS A 227 -7.06 4.82 -8.18
C CYS A 227 -8.06 4.48 -9.29
N GLY A 228 -8.64 5.53 -9.88
CA GLY A 228 -9.60 5.43 -10.96
C GLY A 228 -9.95 6.82 -11.48
N ALA A 229 -10.61 6.87 -12.65
CA ALA A 229 -10.92 8.12 -13.33
C ALA A 229 -12.36 8.58 -13.17
N HIS A 230 -13.28 7.69 -12.80
CA HIS A 230 -14.72 7.95 -12.86
C HIS A 230 -15.40 7.71 -11.50
N ALA A 231 -16.38 8.56 -11.18
CA ALA A 231 -17.09 8.53 -9.91
C ALA A 231 -17.88 7.23 -9.70
N ASP A 232 -18.50 6.69 -10.74
CA ASP A 232 -19.21 5.41 -10.70
C ASP A 232 -18.29 4.25 -10.29
N THR A 233 -17.14 4.14 -10.94
CA THR A 233 -16.15 3.07 -10.73
C THR A 233 -15.55 3.18 -9.33
N MET A 234 -15.17 4.39 -8.91
CA MET A 234 -14.56 4.63 -7.59
C MET A 234 -15.57 4.40 -6.46
N THR A 235 -16.81 4.83 -6.63
CA THR A 235 -17.88 4.63 -5.63
C THR A 235 -18.22 3.14 -5.49
N LYS A 236 -18.30 2.40 -6.59
CA LYS A 236 -18.49 0.93 -6.55
C LYS A 236 -17.33 0.22 -5.86
N ALA A 237 -16.09 0.61 -6.15
CA ALA A 237 -14.92 0.04 -5.48
C ALA A 237 -14.92 0.35 -3.97
N ALA A 238 -15.30 1.57 -3.58
CA ALA A 238 -15.41 1.95 -2.17
C ALA A 238 -16.53 1.18 -1.44
N GLN A 239 -17.68 0.96 -2.08
CA GLN A 239 -18.72 0.06 -1.54
C GLN A 239 -18.16 -1.33 -1.26
N LEU A 240 -17.45 -1.89 -2.24
CA LEU A 240 -16.89 -3.23 -2.17
C LEU A 240 -15.86 -3.36 -1.04
N ILE A 241 -15.03 -2.32 -0.84
CA ILE A 241 -14.09 -2.23 0.28
C ILE A 241 -14.82 -2.15 1.63
N ASP A 242 -15.82 -1.26 1.75
CA ASP A 242 -16.60 -1.07 2.99
C ASP A 242 -17.30 -2.36 3.46
N GLU A 243 -17.70 -3.22 2.52
CA GLU A 243 -18.42 -4.46 2.79
C GLU A 243 -17.49 -5.65 3.07
N ASN A 244 -16.26 -5.65 2.56
CA ASN A 244 -15.37 -6.83 2.57
C ASN A 244 -14.00 -6.58 3.22
N CYS A 245 -13.74 -5.36 3.71
CA CYS A 245 -12.49 -5.01 4.36
C CYS A 245 -12.73 -4.25 5.67
N ASP A 246 -11.82 -4.47 6.61
CA ASP A 246 -11.62 -3.61 7.77
C ASP A 246 -10.49 -2.62 7.45
N VAL A 247 -10.89 -1.36 7.21
CA VAL A 247 -10.01 -0.24 6.90
C VAL A 247 -10.47 0.99 7.67
N ASP A 248 -9.52 1.81 8.11
CA ASP A 248 -9.77 3.05 8.83
C ASP A 248 -10.10 4.19 7.85
N PHE A 249 -9.42 4.22 6.71
CA PHE A 249 -9.64 5.22 5.67
C PHE A 249 -9.45 4.67 4.26
N VAL A 250 -10.08 5.32 3.28
CA VAL A 250 -9.87 5.07 1.86
C VAL A 250 -9.21 6.31 1.26
N ASP A 251 -8.00 6.14 0.74
CA ASP A 251 -7.22 7.21 0.12
C ASP A 251 -7.46 7.24 -1.39
N VAL A 252 -7.88 8.39 -1.92
CA VAL A 252 -8.03 8.60 -3.36
C VAL A 252 -6.70 9.05 -3.95
N ASN A 253 -6.12 8.22 -4.81
CA ASN A 253 -4.87 8.56 -5.50
C ASN A 253 -5.12 9.57 -6.63
N CYS A 254 -4.65 10.79 -6.39
CA CYS A 254 -4.57 11.87 -7.36
C CYS A 254 -3.10 12.27 -7.64
N ALA A 255 -2.13 11.40 -7.35
CA ALA A 255 -0.70 11.74 -7.37
C ALA A 255 0.14 10.91 -8.35
N CYS A 256 -0.33 9.72 -8.73
CA CYS A 256 0.42 8.79 -9.55
C CYS A 256 0.74 9.40 -10.93
N PRO A 257 2.04 9.52 -11.30
CA PRO A 257 2.45 10.16 -12.55
C PRO A 257 2.56 9.17 -13.72
N ILE A 258 2.27 7.88 -13.52
CA ILE A 258 2.44 6.83 -14.53
C ILE A 258 1.62 7.17 -15.77
N GLU A 259 2.28 7.18 -16.93
CA GLU A 259 1.69 7.62 -18.20
C GLU A 259 0.39 6.89 -18.53
N LEU A 260 0.37 5.57 -18.35
CA LEU A 260 -0.81 4.73 -18.61
C LEU A 260 -2.00 5.09 -17.72
N ILE A 261 -1.75 5.48 -16.47
CA ILE A 261 -2.79 5.88 -15.51
C ILE A 261 -3.26 7.30 -15.84
N TRP A 262 -2.32 8.20 -16.12
CA TRP A 262 -2.60 9.58 -16.46
C TRP A 262 -3.42 9.71 -17.75
N LYS A 263 -3.08 8.96 -18.81
CA LYS A 263 -3.84 8.96 -20.08
C LYS A 263 -5.29 8.50 -19.91
N LYS A 264 -5.57 7.69 -18.90
CA LYS A 264 -6.94 7.28 -18.54
C LYS A 264 -7.70 8.34 -17.73
N GLY A 265 -7.08 9.49 -17.44
CA GLY A 265 -7.65 10.54 -16.60
C GLY A 265 -7.66 10.21 -15.10
N ALA A 266 -6.85 9.25 -14.66
CA ALA A 266 -6.70 8.84 -13.26
C ALA A 266 -5.36 9.33 -12.69
N GLY A 267 -5.13 9.09 -11.39
CA GLY A 267 -3.90 9.52 -10.71
C GLY A 267 -3.74 11.04 -10.81
N SER A 268 -2.55 11.52 -11.18
CA SER A 268 -2.36 12.95 -11.35
C SER A 268 -3.23 13.57 -12.45
N GLY A 269 -3.83 12.78 -13.35
CA GLY A 269 -4.76 13.29 -14.38
C GLY A 269 -6.02 13.94 -13.79
N LEU A 270 -6.37 13.64 -12.55
CA LEU A 270 -7.51 14.24 -11.87
C LEU A 270 -7.32 15.72 -11.53
N LEU A 271 -6.07 16.22 -11.43
CA LEU A 271 -5.81 17.63 -11.12
C LEU A 271 -6.32 18.58 -12.21
N THR A 272 -6.49 18.12 -13.45
CA THR A 272 -7.04 18.93 -14.55
C THR A 272 -8.56 18.84 -14.67
N HIS A 273 -9.22 18.10 -13.78
CA HIS A 273 -10.67 17.89 -13.80
C HIS A 273 -11.28 18.07 -12.39
N PRO A 274 -11.31 19.29 -11.82
CA PRO A 274 -11.75 19.54 -10.45
C PRO A 274 -13.14 18.99 -10.15
N SER A 275 -14.13 19.27 -11.01
CA SER A 275 -15.52 18.79 -10.83
C SER A 275 -15.60 17.26 -10.82
N ARG A 276 -14.73 16.58 -11.58
CA ARG A 276 -14.67 15.11 -11.60
C ARG A 276 -14.04 14.57 -10.32
N LEU A 277 -12.96 15.20 -9.86
CA LEU A 277 -12.32 14.86 -8.59
C LEU A 277 -13.29 15.01 -7.42
N GLU A 278 -13.99 16.14 -7.33
CA GLU A 278 -15.01 16.37 -6.31
C GLU A 278 -16.16 15.34 -6.40
N SER A 279 -16.62 15.02 -7.62
CA SER A 279 -17.65 13.97 -7.82
C SER A 279 -17.18 12.61 -7.29
N ILE A 280 -15.90 12.26 -7.51
CA ILE A 280 -15.32 11.01 -7.00
C ILE A 280 -15.28 11.03 -5.48
N ILE A 281 -14.76 12.09 -4.87
CA ILE A 281 -14.62 12.20 -3.42
C ILE A 281 -15.99 12.16 -2.76
N ARG A 282 -16.98 12.91 -3.26
CA ARG A 282 -18.36 12.88 -2.73
C ARG A 282 -18.98 11.49 -2.83
N GLY A 283 -18.81 10.80 -3.96
CA GLY A 283 -19.33 9.44 -4.14
C GLY A 283 -18.70 8.44 -3.17
N VAL A 284 -17.36 8.45 -3.08
CA VAL A 284 -16.61 7.60 -2.13
C VAL A 284 -16.99 7.93 -0.69
N ASP A 285 -17.08 9.21 -0.32
CA ASP A 285 -17.44 9.60 1.03
C ASP A 285 -18.85 9.14 1.40
N GLN A 286 -19.84 9.39 0.55
CA GLN A 286 -21.23 9.02 0.84
C GLN A 286 -21.46 7.50 0.89
N VAL A 287 -20.68 6.72 0.14
CA VAL A 287 -20.86 5.26 0.12
C VAL A 287 -20.22 4.58 1.31
N LEU A 288 -19.11 5.10 1.84
CA LEU A 288 -18.43 4.52 3.01
C LEU A 288 -19.25 4.71 4.29
N ARG A 289 -19.44 3.63 5.05
CA ARG A 289 -20.16 3.67 6.33
C ARG A 289 -19.23 3.82 7.52
N LYS A 290 -18.06 3.19 7.46
CA LYS A 290 -17.12 3.11 8.59
C LYS A 290 -15.91 4.00 8.39
N ALA A 291 -15.29 3.88 7.23
CA ALA A 291 -14.04 4.54 6.88
C ALA A 291 -14.24 5.99 6.45
N VAL A 292 -13.23 6.82 6.67
CA VAL A 292 -13.17 8.21 6.18
C VAL A 292 -12.41 8.30 4.86
N VAL A 293 -12.61 9.38 4.11
CA VAL A 293 -11.89 9.61 2.83
C VAL A 293 -10.70 10.52 3.03
N THR A 294 -9.56 10.12 2.50
CA THR A 294 -8.37 10.97 2.36
C THR A 294 -7.98 11.13 0.90
N VAL A 295 -7.19 12.16 0.57
CA VAL A 295 -6.75 12.40 -0.80
C VAL A 295 -5.24 12.63 -0.82
N LYS A 296 -4.54 11.92 -1.69
CA LYS A 296 -3.12 12.19 -1.98
C LYS A 296 -2.96 12.76 -3.38
N MET A 297 -2.43 13.98 -3.50
CA MET A 297 -2.16 14.63 -4.78
C MET A 297 -0.72 15.17 -4.89
N ARG A 298 -0.39 15.69 -6.08
CA ARG A 298 0.84 16.45 -6.35
C ARG A 298 0.55 17.96 -6.31
N SER A 299 1.58 18.80 -6.29
CA SER A 299 1.39 20.26 -6.35
C SER A 299 0.83 20.73 -7.70
N ALA A 300 1.18 20.03 -8.77
CA ALA A 300 0.89 20.42 -10.15
C ALA A 300 1.01 19.24 -11.14
N ILE A 301 0.55 19.47 -12.38
CA ILE A 301 0.95 18.66 -13.54
C ILE A 301 2.31 19.12 -14.07
N LYS A 302 2.38 20.41 -14.43
CA LYS A 302 3.56 21.02 -15.04
C LYS A 302 4.41 21.73 -14.01
N GLU A 303 5.71 21.82 -14.26
CA GLU A 303 6.58 22.65 -13.44
C GLU A 303 6.16 24.13 -13.49
N HIS A 304 6.34 24.85 -12.37
CA HIS A 304 5.94 26.25 -12.18
C HIS A 304 4.45 26.58 -12.36
N LYS A 305 3.58 25.59 -12.56
CA LYS A 305 2.11 25.77 -12.67
C LYS A 305 1.37 25.05 -11.56
N ASN A 306 1.69 25.46 -10.33
CA ASN A 306 1.05 24.99 -9.11
C ASN A 306 -0.46 25.23 -9.14
N ILE A 307 -1.25 24.18 -8.85
CA ILE A 307 -2.73 24.23 -8.89
C ILE A 307 -3.39 23.68 -7.62
N ALA A 308 -2.64 22.92 -6.81
CA ALA A 308 -3.16 22.31 -5.59
C ALA A 308 -3.93 23.27 -4.66
N HIS A 309 -3.45 24.51 -4.49
CA HIS A 309 -4.08 25.56 -3.67
C HIS A 309 -5.53 25.85 -4.08
N GLN A 310 -5.84 25.77 -5.39
CA GLN A 310 -7.18 26.01 -5.93
C GLN A 310 -8.12 24.83 -5.69
N LEU A 311 -7.57 23.62 -5.54
CA LEU A 311 -8.35 22.39 -5.40
C LEU A 311 -8.70 22.06 -3.95
N ILE A 312 -7.90 22.55 -2.99
CA ILE A 312 -8.05 22.23 -1.56
C ILE A 312 -9.48 22.49 -1.05
N PRO A 313 -10.10 23.68 -1.25
CA PRO A 313 -11.43 23.94 -0.70
C PRO A 313 -12.50 22.99 -1.26
N GLY A 314 -12.47 22.71 -2.56
CA GLY A 314 -13.41 21.78 -3.21
C GLY A 314 -13.25 20.35 -2.69
N ILE A 315 -12.00 19.90 -2.49
CA ILE A 315 -11.69 18.57 -1.94
C ILE A 315 -12.22 18.42 -0.50
N GLN A 316 -12.06 19.45 0.34
CA GLN A 316 -12.58 19.43 1.71
C GLN A 316 -14.11 19.44 1.73
N GLN A 317 -14.74 20.32 0.94
CA GLN A 317 -16.19 20.38 0.80
C GLN A 317 -16.79 19.09 0.21
N ALA A 318 -16.01 18.33 -0.55
CA ALA A 318 -16.41 17.03 -1.09
C ALA A 318 -16.39 15.91 -0.05
N GLY A 319 -15.75 16.10 1.11
CA GLY A 319 -15.77 15.16 2.24
C GLY A 319 -14.40 14.60 2.65
N ALA A 320 -13.30 14.99 1.99
CA ALA A 320 -11.98 14.51 2.38
C ALA A 320 -11.55 15.11 3.74
N VAL A 321 -11.20 14.25 4.70
CA VAL A 321 -10.80 14.66 6.06
C VAL A 321 -9.31 14.99 6.17
N LEU A 322 -8.50 14.48 5.24
CA LEU A 322 -7.06 14.74 5.14
C LEU A 322 -6.65 14.87 3.68
N ILE A 323 -5.87 15.91 3.38
CA ILE A 323 -5.21 16.10 2.09
C ILE A 323 -3.71 15.94 2.27
N THR A 324 -3.08 15.07 1.50
CA THR A 324 -1.61 14.98 1.41
C THR A 324 -1.14 15.54 0.07
N ILE A 325 -0.22 16.50 0.10
CA ILE A 325 0.35 17.10 -1.12
C ILE A 325 1.82 16.76 -1.22
N HIS A 326 2.20 16.07 -2.31
CA HIS A 326 3.59 15.97 -2.70
C HIS A 326 4.03 17.29 -3.32
N GLY A 327 5.04 17.96 -2.73
CA GLY A 327 5.56 19.26 -3.17
C GLY A 327 6.25 19.27 -4.54
N ARG A 328 6.00 18.29 -5.40
CA ARG A 328 6.48 18.25 -6.79
C ARG A 328 5.32 18.18 -7.77
N SER A 329 5.55 18.75 -8.95
CA SER A 329 4.70 18.51 -10.12
C SER A 329 4.83 17.06 -10.62
N ARG A 330 3.92 16.63 -11.49
CA ARG A 330 4.02 15.34 -12.18
C ARG A 330 5.27 15.28 -13.05
N GLU A 331 5.53 16.32 -13.85
CA GLU A 331 6.66 16.41 -14.79
C GLU A 331 8.01 16.33 -14.09
N GLN A 332 8.14 16.98 -12.92
CA GLN A 332 9.37 16.94 -12.12
C GLN A 332 9.76 15.54 -11.67
N ARG A 333 8.82 14.58 -11.64
CA ARG A 333 9.00 13.22 -11.09
C ARG A 333 9.79 13.24 -9.77
N TYR A 334 11.11 13.06 -9.87
CA TYR A 334 12.08 13.02 -8.79
C TYR A 334 13.34 13.88 -9.02
N THR A 335 13.41 14.64 -10.12
CA THR A 335 14.61 15.35 -10.59
C THR A 335 14.91 16.61 -9.77
N ASN A 336 13.86 17.33 -9.35
CA ASN A 336 13.96 18.57 -8.58
C ASN A 336 13.58 18.37 -7.11
N LEU A 337 13.87 19.34 -6.24
CA LEU A 337 13.46 19.30 -4.83
C LEU A 337 11.96 19.57 -4.67
N ALA A 338 11.35 19.00 -3.63
CA ALA A 338 9.99 19.33 -3.24
C ALA A 338 9.91 20.78 -2.75
N ASN A 339 8.94 21.53 -3.25
CA ASN A 339 8.68 22.91 -2.88
C ASN A 339 7.85 22.98 -1.58
N TRP A 340 8.53 23.11 -0.45
CA TRP A 340 7.90 23.22 0.87
C TRP A 340 7.33 24.61 1.17
N ASP A 341 7.83 25.67 0.54
CA ASP A 341 7.24 27.01 0.64
C ASP A 341 5.83 27.05 0.04
N TYR A 342 5.61 26.36 -1.08
CA TYR A 342 4.28 26.20 -1.65
C TYR A 342 3.37 25.32 -0.78
N LEU A 343 3.93 24.33 -0.07
CA LEU A 343 3.16 23.56 0.92
C LEU A 343 2.71 24.43 2.09
N ARG A 344 3.48 25.46 2.48
CA ARG A 344 3.05 26.47 3.46
C ARG A 344 1.80 27.20 3.03
N GLU A 345 1.80 27.72 1.79
CA GLU A 345 0.63 28.39 1.20
C GLU A 345 -0.60 27.46 1.19
N CYS A 346 -0.40 26.21 0.77
CA CYS A 346 -1.46 25.20 0.77
C CYS A 346 -1.98 24.90 2.18
N ALA A 347 -1.09 24.82 3.18
CA ALA A 347 -1.46 24.55 4.57
C ALA A 347 -2.33 25.66 5.16
N GLU A 348 -2.03 26.93 4.85
CA GLU A 348 -2.86 28.07 5.26
C GLU A 348 -4.26 28.01 4.65
N ILE A 349 -4.37 27.71 3.35
CA ILE A 349 -5.66 27.57 2.65
C ILE A 349 -6.47 26.39 3.18
N ALA A 350 -5.80 25.31 3.60
CA ALA A 350 -6.47 24.13 4.12
C ALA A 350 -7.12 24.34 5.49
N ARG A 351 -6.78 25.39 6.25
CA ARG A 351 -7.34 25.60 7.59
C ARG A 351 -8.86 25.83 7.54
N PRO A 352 -9.64 25.24 8.47
CA PRO A 352 -9.22 24.47 9.66
C PRO A 352 -8.97 22.97 9.42
N GLY A 353 -9.07 22.47 8.19
CA GLY A 353 -8.83 21.07 7.86
C GLY A 353 -7.34 20.68 7.89
N LEU A 354 -7.09 19.38 7.76
CA LEU A 354 -5.74 18.82 7.88
C LEU A 354 -5.05 18.72 6.53
N LEU A 355 -3.80 19.18 6.50
CA LEU A 355 -2.91 19.03 5.35
C LEU A 355 -1.59 18.41 5.74
N PHE A 356 -1.21 17.35 5.03
CA PHE A 356 0.08 16.70 5.17
C PHE A 356 1.01 17.08 4.03
N GLY A 357 2.24 17.46 4.40
CA GLY A 357 3.32 17.64 3.44
C GLY A 357 3.96 16.31 3.05
N ASN A 358 4.41 16.17 1.81
CA ASN A 358 5.17 15.02 1.36
C ASN A 358 6.29 15.47 0.42
N GLY A 359 7.49 14.89 0.60
CA GLY A 359 8.62 15.09 -0.32
C GLY A 359 9.94 15.32 0.41
N ASP A 360 10.94 14.53 0.06
CA ASP A 360 12.35 14.78 0.39
C ASP A 360 12.69 14.88 1.87
N VAL A 361 12.09 14.00 2.67
CA VAL A 361 12.38 13.85 4.11
C VAL A 361 13.18 12.56 4.27
N LEU A 362 14.44 12.68 4.69
CA LEU A 362 15.35 11.54 4.94
C LEU A 362 15.86 11.51 6.40
N THR A 363 15.78 12.62 7.14
CA THR A 363 16.25 12.68 8.54
C THR A 363 15.17 13.22 9.48
N TYR A 364 15.40 13.09 10.79
CA TYR A 364 14.53 13.74 11.77
C TYR A 364 14.58 15.28 11.64
N ASP A 365 15.77 15.86 11.42
CA ASP A 365 15.93 17.31 11.21
C ASP A 365 15.13 17.80 10.00
N ASP A 366 15.15 17.02 8.90
CA ASP A 366 14.31 17.29 7.73
C ASP A 366 12.83 17.32 8.12
N TYR A 367 12.36 16.33 8.88
CA TYR A 367 10.96 16.24 9.29
C TYR A 367 10.56 17.45 10.13
N VAL A 368 11.33 17.77 11.18
CA VAL A 368 11.04 18.87 12.12
C VAL A 368 11.06 20.20 11.38
N SER A 369 12.16 20.53 10.71
CA SER A 369 12.31 21.80 10.00
C SER A 369 11.24 22.01 8.93
N LYS A 370 10.92 20.98 8.13
CA LYS A 370 9.90 21.08 7.08
C LYS A 370 8.50 21.20 7.65
N LYS A 371 8.17 20.43 8.71
CA LYS A 371 6.87 20.52 9.37
C LYS A 371 6.66 21.91 9.96
N GLU A 372 7.63 22.43 10.71
CA GLU A 372 7.56 23.74 11.36
C GLU A 372 7.51 24.88 10.33
N ALA A 373 8.43 24.90 9.37
CA ALA A 373 8.53 25.98 8.39
C ALA A 373 7.34 26.07 7.42
N SER A 374 6.62 24.96 7.21
CA SER A 374 5.43 24.93 6.35
C SER A 374 4.10 24.96 7.11
N GLY A 375 4.10 24.75 8.43
CA GLY A 375 2.87 24.75 9.22
C GLY A 375 1.88 23.63 8.87
N VAL A 376 2.33 22.58 8.17
CA VAL A 376 1.52 21.40 7.85
C VAL A 376 1.17 20.61 9.11
N SER A 377 0.00 19.97 9.13
CA SER A 377 -0.49 19.17 10.27
C SER A 377 0.35 17.90 10.53
N GLY A 378 1.11 17.46 9.52
CA GLY A 378 1.99 16.32 9.58
C GLY A 378 2.74 16.11 8.27
N VAL A 379 3.62 15.12 8.25
CA VAL A 379 4.46 14.81 7.10
C VAL A 379 4.33 13.33 6.77
N MET A 380 3.98 13.03 5.52
CA MET A 380 3.97 11.68 4.99
C MET A 380 5.36 11.34 4.43
N ILE A 381 5.93 10.22 4.89
CA ILE A 381 7.30 9.79 4.53
C ILE A 381 7.24 8.69 3.48
N ALA A 382 7.93 8.89 2.37
CA ALA A 382 7.92 7.99 1.22
C ALA A 382 9.30 7.32 1.01
N ARG A 383 10.09 7.81 0.03
CA ARG A 383 11.41 7.25 -0.28
C ARG A 383 12.39 7.27 0.90
N GLY A 384 12.26 8.24 1.81
CA GLY A 384 13.05 8.28 3.05
C GLY A 384 12.92 6.99 3.86
N ALA A 385 11.72 6.43 3.97
CA ALA A 385 11.50 5.15 4.66
C ALA A 385 12.08 3.96 3.90
N LEU A 386 12.13 4.00 2.56
CA LEU A 386 12.77 2.94 1.77
C LEU A 386 14.29 2.93 1.91
N ILE A 387 14.90 4.12 1.99
CA ILE A 387 16.35 4.27 2.22
C ILE A 387 16.70 4.01 3.68
N LYS A 388 15.84 4.44 4.60
CA LYS A 388 16.12 4.46 6.04
C LYS A 388 14.81 4.23 6.83
N PRO A 389 14.34 2.99 7.00
CA PRO A 389 13.04 2.72 7.62
C PRO A 389 12.99 3.13 9.10
N TRP A 390 14.13 3.20 9.79
CA TRP A 390 14.22 3.70 11.17
C TRP A 390 14.12 5.23 11.29
N ILE A 391 13.88 5.95 10.18
CA ILE A 391 13.54 7.38 10.22
C ILE A 391 12.34 7.66 11.15
N PHE A 392 11.39 6.73 11.25
CA PHE A 392 10.27 6.85 12.18
C PHE A 392 10.71 6.80 13.64
N THR A 393 11.70 5.97 13.98
CA THR A 393 12.32 5.93 15.31
C THR A 393 13.06 7.24 15.57
N GLU A 394 13.86 7.72 14.62
CA GLU A 394 14.60 8.98 14.75
C GLU A 394 13.68 10.17 15.04
N ILE A 395 12.55 10.27 14.33
CA ILE A 395 11.58 11.35 14.52
C ILE A 395 10.90 11.25 15.88
N ARG A 396 10.51 10.04 16.32
CA ARG A 396 9.91 9.84 17.63
C ARG A 396 10.86 10.23 18.76
N GLU A 397 12.12 9.83 18.64
CA GLU A 397 13.13 10.05 19.68
C GLU A 397 13.81 11.42 19.58
N GLY A 398 13.57 12.18 18.50
CA GLY A 398 14.17 13.49 18.28
C GLY A 398 15.69 13.43 18.11
N ARG A 399 16.22 12.32 17.57
CA ARG A 399 17.67 12.13 17.39
C ARG A 399 18.00 11.26 16.18
N THR A 400 19.20 11.45 15.64
CA THR A 400 19.75 10.58 14.61
C THR A 400 20.12 9.21 15.17
N TRP A 401 19.92 8.17 14.35
CA TRP A 401 20.34 6.80 14.62
C TRP A 401 21.41 6.37 13.63
N ASP A 402 22.64 6.15 14.12
CA ASP A 402 23.73 5.55 13.34
C ASP A 402 23.87 4.06 13.64
N ILE A 403 22.91 3.26 13.17
CA ILE A 403 22.91 1.81 13.45
C ILE A 403 23.99 1.05 12.70
N SER A 404 24.44 -0.05 13.30
CA SER A 404 25.43 -0.97 12.74
C SER A 404 24.90 -1.73 11.52
N SER A 405 25.81 -2.36 10.75
CA SER A 405 25.41 -3.26 9.66
C SER A 405 24.70 -4.52 10.15
N ALA A 406 24.99 -4.99 11.37
CA ALA A 406 24.29 -6.12 11.99
C ALA A 406 22.82 -5.79 12.27
N GLU A 407 22.55 -4.65 12.92
CA GLU A 407 21.17 -4.18 13.17
C GLU A 407 20.40 -3.96 11.86
N ARG A 408 21.06 -3.48 10.81
CA ARG A 408 20.46 -3.37 9.47
C ARG A 408 20.13 -4.73 8.86
N LEU A 409 21.00 -5.72 9.02
CA LEU A 409 20.73 -7.08 8.55
C LEU A 409 19.56 -7.72 9.32
N ASP A 410 19.43 -7.44 10.62
CA ASP A 410 18.32 -7.90 11.44
C ASP A 410 16.98 -7.33 10.95
N ILE A 411 16.95 -6.06 10.56
CA ILE A 411 15.78 -5.43 9.91
C ILE A 411 15.41 -6.15 8.60
N LEU A 412 16.40 -6.52 7.78
CA LEU A 412 16.15 -7.29 6.56
C LEU A 412 15.63 -8.70 6.88
N ARG A 413 16.14 -9.33 7.95
CA ARG A 413 15.67 -10.64 8.41
C ARG A 413 14.22 -10.60 8.85
N GLU A 414 13.79 -9.55 9.56
CA GLU A 414 12.39 -9.36 9.91
C GLU A 414 11.49 -9.20 8.68
N PHE A 415 11.91 -8.39 7.69
CA PHE A 415 11.19 -8.29 6.43
C PHE A 415 11.01 -9.66 5.77
N VAL A 416 12.09 -10.46 5.74
CA VAL A 416 12.06 -11.82 5.21
C VAL A 416 11.07 -12.70 5.98
N ASN A 417 11.12 -12.68 7.32
CA ASN A 417 10.21 -13.46 8.15
C ASN A 417 8.75 -13.08 7.87
N TYR A 418 8.43 -11.79 7.85
CA TYR A 418 7.09 -11.30 7.52
C TYR A 418 6.65 -11.65 6.09
N GLY A 419 7.59 -11.68 5.14
CA GLY A 419 7.37 -12.11 3.76
C GLY A 419 7.03 -13.59 3.66
N LEU A 420 7.78 -14.45 4.37
CA LEU A 420 7.53 -15.89 4.41
C LEU A 420 6.22 -16.23 5.13
N GLU A 421 5.89 -15.52 6.22
CA GLU A 421 4.58 -15.61 6.87
C GLU A 421 3.44 -15.27 5.92
N LEU A 422 3.63 -14.32 5.00
CA LEU A 422 2.60 -13.84 4.11
C LEU A 422 2.46 -14.65 2.81
N TRP A 423 3.59 -14.94 2.17
CA TRP A 423 3.68 -15.53 0.83
C TRP A 423 4.00 -17.02 0.84
N GLY A 424 4.43 -17.57 1.98
CA GLY A 424 4.76 -18.97 2.17
C GLY A 424 6.25 -19.22 2.37
N SER A 425 6.56 -20.37 2.96
CA SER A 425 7.91 -20.91 3.13
C SER A 425 8.26 -22.00 2.11
N ASP A 426 7.39 -22.23 1.12
CA ASP A 426 7.70 -23.06 -0.03
C ASP A 426 8.61 -22.31 -1.02
N THR A 427 9.12 -22.99 -2.05
CA THR A 427 9.99 -22.37 -3.06
C THR A 427 9.38 -21.10 -3.66
N ARG A 428 8.07 -21.11 -3.93
CA ARG A 428 7.39 -19.93 -4.50
C ARG A 428 7.36 -18.77 -3.52
N GLY A 429 7.02 -19.01 -2.26
CA GLY A 429 6.99 -17.97 -1.23
C GLY A 429 8.37 -17.41 -0.90
N VAL A 430 9.41 -18.26 -0.87
CA VAL A 430 10.81 -17.85 -0.74
C VAL A 430 11.23 -16.93 -1.88
N GLU A 431 10.98 -17.31 -3.13
CA GLU A 431 11.38 -16.49 -4.28
C GLU A 431 10.54 -15.22 -4.44
N THR A 432 9.27 -15.25 -4.01
CA THR A 432 8.44 -14.04 -3.90
C THR A 432 9.03 -13.08 -2.87
N THR A 433 9.39 -13.59 -1.69
CA THR A 433 10.04 -12.81 -0.63
C THR A 433 11.37 -12.23 -1.10
N ARG A 434 12.19 -13.04 -1.76
CA ARG A 434 13.47 -12.63 -2.35
C ARG A 434 13.28 -11.51 -3.35
N ARG A 435 12.31 -11.63 -4.27
CA ARG A 435 12.05 -10.60 -5.27
C ARG A 435 11.78 -9.25 -4.62
N PHE A 436 10.90 -9.18 -3.61
CA PHE A 436 10.58 -7.91 -2.95
C PHE A 436 11.71 -7.40 -2.04
N LEU A 437 12.49 -8.30 -1.42
CA LEU A 437 13.70 -7.93 -0.69
C LEU A 437 14.71 -7.25 -1.62
N LEU A 438 14.95 -7.81 -2.81
CA LEU A 438 15.88 -7.25 -3.80
C LEU A 438 15.40 -5.90 -4.34
N GLU A 439 14.09 -5.74 -4.57
CA GLU A 439 13.53 -4.42 -4.93
C GLU A 439 13.74 -3.40 -3.80
N TRP A 440 13.68 -3.82 -2.53
CA TRP A 440 13.92 -2.91 -1.42
C TRP A 440 15.40 -2.57 -1.24
N LEU A 441 16.29 -3.57 -1.39
CA LEU A 441 17.75 -3.36 -1.37
C LEU A 441 18.19 -2.33 -2.42
N SER A 442 17.52 -2.26 -3.57
CA SER A 442 17.76 -1.23 -4.60
C SER A 442 17.42 0.21 -4.16
N PHE A 443 16.88 0.41 -2.96
CA PHE A 443 16.73 1.72 -2.31
C PHE A 443 17.58 1.81 -1.04
N LEU A 444 17.63 0.75 -0.23
CA LEU A 444 18.34 0.72 1.04
C LEU A 444 19.85 0.97 0.87
N HIS A 445 20.45 0.52 -0.24
CA HIS A 445 21.89 0.71 -0.51
C HIS A 445 22.32 2.19 -0.55
N ARG A 446 21.35 3.10 -0.71
CA ARG A 446 21.58 4.55 -0.74
C ARG A 446 21.80 5.14 0.65
N TYR A 447 21.53 4.41 1.71
CA TYR A 447 21.84 4.85 3.07
C TYR A 447 23.35 4.91 3.26
N ILE A 448 23.84 6.02 3.82
CA ILE A 448 25.22 6.17 4.23
C ILE A 448 25.24 6.26 5.75
N PRO A 449 26.02 5.41 6.45
CA PRO A 449 26.21 5.52 7.89
C PRO A 449 26.68 6.91 8.32
N TYR A 450 26.12 7.39 9.43
CA TYR A 450 26.37 8.75 9.87
C TYR A 450 27.83 8.98 10.27
N GLY A 451 28.47 8.00 10.91
CA GLY A 451 29.86 8.08 11.33
C GLY A 451 30.90 8.18 10.20
N ILE A 452 30.49 8.01 8.94
CA ILE A 452 31.39 8.14 7.76
C ILE A 452 30.95 9.24 6.78
N LEU A 453 29.86 9.96 7.08
CA LEU A 453 29.43 11.08 6.25
C LEU A 453 30.39 12.25 6.41
N GLU A 454 30.97 12.73 5.29
CA GLU A 454 31.75 13.97 5.28
C GLU A 454 30.89 15.18 5.67
N ARG A 455 29.61 15.17 5.24
CA ARG A 455 28.65 16.25 5.48
C ARG A 455 27.36 15.66 6.02
N VAL A 456 26.98 16.11 7.21
CA VAL A 456 25.73 15.75 7.86
C VAL A 456 24.72 16.91 7.75
N PRO A 457 23.41 16.64 7.61
CA PRO A 457 22.79 15.33 7.34
C PRO A 457 22.89 14.90 5.86
N GLN A 458 22.75 13.60 5.58
CA GLN A 458 22.61 13.08 4.21
C GLN A 458 21.34 13.65 3.55
N ARG A 459 21.45 14.13 2.31
CA ARG A 459 20.29 14.58 1.52
C ARG A 459 19.72 13.45 0.67
N ILE A 460 18.39 13.44 0.51
CA ILE A 460 17.69 12.38 -0.23
C ILE A 460 18.11 12.22 -1.70
N ASN A 461 18.69 13.26 -2.31
CA ASN A 461 19.11 13.23 -3.71
C ASN A 461 20.63 13.03 -3.86
N GLU A 462 21.38 12.98 -2.76
CA GLU A 462 22.81 12.69 -2.82
C GLU A 462 23.05 11.29 -3.40
N ARG A 463 24.16 11.20 -4.13
CA ARG A 463 24.73 9.96 -4.63
C ARG A 463 26.18 9.93 -4.14
N PRO A 464 26.49 9.15 -3.11
CA PRO A 464 27.86 9.05 -2.66
C PRO A 464 28.71 8.40 -3.77
N PRO A 465 29.98 8.80 -3.94
CA PRO A 465 30.92 7.97 -4.68
C PRO A 465 31.06 6.61 -3.98
N PRO A 466 31.57 5.57 -4.67
CA PRO A 466 31.89 4.30 -4.04
C PRO A 466 32.76 4.50 -2.80
N TYR A 467 32.37 3.89 -1.69
CA TYR A 467 33.06 4.01 -0.41
C TYR A 467 33.16 2.65 0.29
N PHE A 468 34.14 2.54 1.18
CA PHE A 468 34.24 1.40 2.10
C PHE A 468 33.45 1.70 3.36
N GLY A 469 32.55 0.78 3.71
CA GLY A 469 31.82 0.82 4.96
C GLY A 469 32.73 0.60 6.17
N ARG A 470 32.18 0.75 7.38
CA ARG A 470 32.88 0.45 8.64
C ARG A 470 33.30 -1.04 8.76
N ASN A 471 32.68 -1.92 7.96
CA ASN A 471 33.03 -3.34 7.83
C ASN A 471 32.59 -3.89 6.46
N ASP A 472 32.94 -5.15 6.17
CA ASP A 472 32.64 -5.80 4.89
C ASP A 472 31.14 -5.89 4.59
N LEU A 473 30.32 -6.20 5.60
CA LEU A 473 28.86 -6.26 5.44
C LEU A 473 28.28 -4.89 5.07
N GLU A 474 28.79 -3.83 5.68
CA GLU A 474 28.38 -2.46 5.36
C GLU A 474 28.79 -2.06 3.96
N THR A 475 30.01 -2.42 3.53
CA THR A 475 30.49 -2.24 2.16
C THR A 475 29.60 -2.98 1.17
N LEU A 476 29.22 -4.23 1.48
CA LEU A 476 28.32 -5.04 0.66
C LEU A 476 26.93 -4.38 0.55
N MET A 477 26.39 -3.88 1.66
CA MET A 477 25.09 -3.20 1.69
C MET A 477 25.09 -1.86 0.93
N ALA A 478 26.23 -1.19 0.81
CA ALA A 478 26.36 0.06 0.06
C ALA A 478 26.46 -0.15 -1.47
N SER A 479 26.71 -1.37 -1.92
CA SER A 479 26.90 -1.69 -3.33
C SER A 479 25.66 -1.38 -4.17
N GLU A 480 25.87 -0.82 -5.36
CA GLU A 480 24.83 -0.60 -6.37
C GLU A 480 24.60 -1.85 -7.26
N SER A 481 25.38 -2.91 -7.05
CA SER A 481 25.33 -4.12 -7.86
C SER A 481 24.20 -5.06 -7.44
N ALA A 482 23.36 -5.44 -8.41
CA ALA A 482 22.33 -6.46 -8.20
C ALA A 482 22.92 -7.81 -7.75
N ALA A 483 24.15 -8.14 -8.15
CA ALA A 483 24.83 -9.36 -7.71
C ALA A 483 25.12 -9.34 -6.20
N ASP A 484 25.47 -8.18 -5.64
CA ASP A 484 25.72 -8.04 -4.20
C ASP A 484 24.42 -8.07 -3.40
N TRP A 485 23.33 -7.51 -3.94
CA TRP A 485 22.00 -7.65 -3.34
C TRP A 485 21.54 -9.11 -3.33
N ILE A 486 21.85 -9.87 -4.38
CA ILE A 486 21.60 -11.31 -4.44
C ILE A 486 22.36 -12.01 -3.30
N ARG A 487 23.65 -11.72 -3.12
CA ARG A 487 24.45 -12.30 -2.01
C ARG A 487 23.83 -12.01 -0.64
N ILE A 488 23.38 -10.77 -0.38
CA ILE A 488 22.67 -10.44 0.86
C ILE A 488 21.39 -11.27 1.01
N SER A 489 20.62 -11.43 -0.07
CA SER A 489 19.42 -12.25 -0.04
C SER A 489 19.72 -13.73 0.22
N GLU A 490 20.84 -14.26 -0.24
CA GLU A 490 21.27 -15.64 0.02
C GLU A 490 21.62 -15.89 1.48
N MET A 491 22.17 -14.89 2.17
CA MET A 491 22.40 -14.96 3.61
C MET A 491 21.11 -15.17 4.41
N LEU A 492 19.96 -14.73 3.89
CA LEU A 492 18.67 -14.75 4.60
C LEU A 492 17.71 -15.84 4.09
N LEU A 493 17.78 -16.19 2.81
CA LEU A 493 16.82 -17.06 2.12
C LEU A 493 17.49 -18.28 1.46
N GLY A 494 18.77 -18.53 1.74
CA GLY A 494 19.54 -19.59 1.09
C GLY A 494 19.86 -19.30 -0.38
N PRO A 495 20.55 -20.23 -1.08
CA PRO A 495 21.07 -20.00 -2.42
C PRO A 495 19.96 -19.77 -3.45
N VAL A 496 20.24 -18.94 -4.46
CA VAL A 496 19.33 -18.74 -5.59
C VAL A 496 19.39 -19.92 -6.58
N PRO A 497 18.35 -20.12 -7.42
CA PRO A 497 18.43 -21.06 -8.53
C PRO A 497 19.57 -20.74 -9.50
N GLU A 498 20.11 -21.76 -10.16
CA GLU A 498 21.16 -21.58 -11.17
C GLU A 498 20.70 -20.62 -12.29
N GLY A 499 21.56 -19.65 -12.63
CA GLY A 499 21.25 -18.64 -13.65
C GLY A 499 20.28 -17.54 -13.21
N PHE A 500 19.94 -17.45 -11.92
CA PHE A 500 19.07 -16.39 -11.41
C PHE A 500 19.68 -15.00 -11.68
N GLN A 501 18.86 -14.10 -12.24
CA GLN A 501 19.23 -12.72 -12.49
C GLN A 501 18.14 -11.79 -11.94
N PHE A 502 18.57 -10.66 -11.38
CA PHE A 502 17.68 -9.63 -10.89
C PHE A 502 17.94 -8.29 -11.56
N THR A 503 16.88 -7.71 -12.10
CA THR A 503 16.84 -6.32 -12.55
C THR A 503 15.77 -5.59 -11.75
N PRO A 504 16.10 -4.50 -11.04
CA PRO A 504 15.13 -3.74 -10.26
C PRO A 504 14.08 -3.13 -11.18
N LYS A 505 12.82 -3.17 -10.74
CA LYS A 505 11.70 -2.60 -11.49
C LYS A 505 11.81 -1.08 -11.55
N HIS A 506 12.19 -0.48 -10.44
CA HIS A 506 12.45 0.95 -10.35
C HIS A 506 13.95 1.17 -10.51
N LYS A 507 14.39 1.70 -11.65
CA LYS A 507 15.71 2.32 -11.71
C LYS A 507 15.65 3.51 -10.75
N ALA A 508 16.28 3.42 -9.57
CA ALA A 508 16.42 4.54 -8.63
C ALA A 508 17.15 5.76 -9.26
N ASN A 509 17.62 5.60 -10.51
CA ASN A 509 18.15 6.59 -11.42
C ASN A 509 17.02 7.49 -11.96
N ALA A 510 16.48 8.34 -11.09
CA ALA A 510 15.98 9.63 -11.56
C ALA A 510 17.21 10.53 -11.74
N PHE A 511 17.56 10.79 -13.00
CA PHE A 511 18.47 11.87 -13.39
C PHE A 511 17.79 13.21 -13.24
#